data_AF-A0A929SPA1-F1
#
_entry.id   AF-A0A929SPA1-F1
#
_cell.length_a   1.000
_cell.length_b   1.000
_cell.length_c   1.000
_cell.angle_alpha   90.00
_cell.angle_beta   90.00
_cell.angle_gamma   90.00
#
_symmetry.space_group_name_H-M   'P 1'
#
loop_
_entity.id
_entity.type
_entity.pdbx_description
1 polymer ?
#
loop_
_entity_poly.entity_id
_entity_poly.type
_entity_poly.pdbx_seq_one_letter_code
_entity_poly.pdbx_strand_id
1 'polypeptide(L)'
;MLMKTFEKYLVIINIIGFLMYLINMWLYSHTKEGQVDKFLTILSLAGASPGILLAIVLFDKKAHKGTMMSRVFVISVFIIQIILFLMWKGYMNDEITLALWEPFLKHRILLIYFGIINFITFIVFAIDKVNAQEHRSRIKIVTLLGLSFIGGSIGALLAIYLLHHKTKKDYFTVGIPIIMIMQVIVLFYLLNAKFFL
;
A
#
# COMPACT_ATOMS: atom_id res chain seq x y z
N MET A 1 -29.01 -15.06 -7.33
CA MET A 1 -28.67 -14.60 -8.69
C MET A 1 -27.56 -13.54 -8.67
N LEU A 2 -27.65 -12.50 -7.83
CA LEU A 2 -26.65 -11.43 -7.69
C LEU A 2 -25.22 -11.92 -7.40
N MET A 3 -25.06 -12.89 -6.49
CA MET A 3 -23.75 -13.42 -6.08
C MET A 3 -23.00 -14.11 -7.23
N LYS A 4 -23.73 -14.84 -8.09
CA LYS A 4 -23.17 -15.47 -9.31
C LYS A 4 -22.73 -14.45 -10.36
N THR A 5 -23.40 -13.29 -10.45
CA THR A 5 -23.01 -12.21 -11.37
C THR A 5 -21.75 -11.49 -10.86
N PHE A 6 -21.66 -11.25 -9.56
CA PHE A 6 -20.50 -10.61 -8.93
C PHE A 6 -19.25 -11.48 -9.00
N GLU A 7 -19.35 -12.78 -8.73
CA GLU A 7 -18.24 -13.73 -8.87
C GLU A 7 -17.71 -13.77 -10.31
N LYS A 8 -18.61 -13.80 -11.31
CA LYS A 8 -18.21 -13.74 -12.72
C LYS A 8 -17.49 -12.44 -13.06
N TYR A 9 -17.99 -11.30 -12.57
CA TYR A 9 -17.33 -10.01 -12.74
C TYR A 9 -15.91 -10.03 -12.15
N LEU A 10 -15.74 -10.53 -10.92
CA LEU A 10 -14.44 -10.62 -10.26
C LEU A 10 -13.46 -11.51 -11.04
N VAL A 11 -13.91 -12.64 -11.56
CA VAL A 11 -13.05 -13.51 -12.39
C VAL A 11 -12.61 -12.77 -13.66
N ILE A 12 -13.54 -12.14 -14.38
CA ILE A 12 -13.24 -11.42 -15.62
C ILE A 12 -12.27 -10.26 -15.38
N ILE A 13 -12.55 -9.41 -14.38
CA ILE A 13 -11.71 -8.23 -14.11
C ILE A 13 -10.29 -8.63 -13.67
N ASN A 14 -10.14 -9.75 -12.95
CA ASN A 14 -8.82 -10.27 -12.55
C ASN A 14 -8.04 -10.86 -13.72
N ILE A 15 -8.71 -11.54 -14.66
CA ILE A 15 -8.06 -12.00 -15.91
C ILE A 15 -7.58 -10.79 -16.72
N ILE A 16 -8.42 -9.76 -16.86
CA ILE A 16 -8.04 -8.52 -17.55
C ILE A 16 -6.87 -7.84 -16.84
N GLY A 17 -6.91 -7.74 -15.51
CA GLY A 17 -5.81 -7.20 -14.70
C GLY A 17 -4.48 -7.92 -14.90
N PHE A 18 -4.53 -9.25 -14.88
CA PHE A 18 -3.35 -10.09 -15.10
C PHE A 18 -2.74 -9.83 -16.49
N LEU A 19 -3.55 -9.87 -17.56
CA LEU A 19 -3.08 -9.64 -18.93
C LEU A 19 -2.56 -8.21 -19.12
N MET A 20 -3.27 -7.21 -18.58
CA MET A 20 -2.86 -5.80 -18.68
C MET A 20 -1.50 -5.56 -18.01
N TYR A 21 -1.23 -6.23 -16.88
CA TYR A 21 0.06 -6.13 -16.22
C TYR A 21 1.19 -6.76 -17.06
N LEU A 22 0.95 -7.90 -17.71
CA LEU A 22 1.93 -8.51 -18.61
C LEU A 22 2.23 -7.60 -19.81
N ILE A 23 1.20 -6.98 -20.39
CA ILE A 23 1.37 -5.99 -21.45
C ILE A 23 2.20 -4.80 -20.95
N ASN A 24 1.92 -4.29 -19.74
CA ASN A 24 2.70 -3.21 -19.14
C ASN A 24 4.17 -3.61 -18.94
N MET A 25 4.42 -4.82 -18.44
CA MET A 25 5.77 -5.35 -18.25
C MET A 25 6.53 -5.46 -19.58
N TRP A 26 5.87 -5.94 -20.64
CA TRP A 26 6.45 -6.01 -21.98
C TRP A 26 6.68 -4.62 -22.59
N LEU A 27 5.78 -3.66 -22.35
CA LEU A 27 5.95 -2.30 -22.84
C LEU A 27 7.11 -1.59 -22.13
N TYR A 28 7.28 -1.81 -20.82
CA TYR A 28 8.41 -1.30 -20.05
C TYR A 28 9.77 -1.78 -20.55
N SER A 29 9.85 -2.94 -21.20
CA SER A 29 11.11 -3.42 -21.81
C SER A 29 11.41 -2.79 -23.18
N HIS A 30 10.43 -2.14 -23.81
CA HIS A 30 10.56 -1.57 -25.17
C HIS A 30 10.35 -0.05 -25.25
N THR A 31 9.78 0.60 -24.24
CA THR A 31 9.44 2.03 -24.26
C THR A 31 9.80 2.71 -22.94
N LYS A 32 10.40 3.92 -23.00
CA LYS A 32 10.91 4.64 -21.81
C LYS A 32 9.82 5.30 -20.96
N GLU A 33 8.60 5.47 -21.46
CA GLU A 33 7.50 6.10 -20.73
C GLU A 33 6.18 5.37 -21.00
N GLY A 34 5.62 4.72 -19.98
CA GLY A 34 4.36 3.99 -20.08
C GLY A 34 3.23 4.72 -19.35
N GLN A 35 2.30 5.32 -20.09
CA GLN A 35 1.03 5.84 -19.55
C GLN A 35 0.10 4.74 -18.98
N VAL A 36 0.49 3.48 -19.18
CA VAL A 36 -0.25 2.26 -18.80
C VAL A 36 -0.36 2.08 -17.28
N ASP A 37 0.57 2.64 -16.49
CA ASP A 37 0.50 2.57 -15.02
C ASP A 37 -0.79 3.22 -14.48
N LYS A 38 -1.33 4.27 -15.14
CA LYS A 38 -2.62 4.88 -14.78
C LYS A 38 -3.81 3.97 -15.06
N PHE A 39 -3.74 3.16 -16.10
CA PHE A 39 -4.78 2.18 -16.39
C PHE A 39 -4.74 1.04 -15.38
N LEU A 40 -3.55 0.59 -14.99
CA LEU A 40 -3.37 -0.42 -13.94
C LEU A 40 -3.90 0.06 -12.58
N THR A 41 -3.71 1.33 -12.21
CA THR A 41 -4.27 1.86 -10.96
C THR A 41 -5.80 1.87 -10.98
N ILE A 42 -6.43 2.30 -12.07
CA ILE A 42 -7.89 2.26 -12.23
C ILE A 42 -8.41 0.82 -12.17
N LEU A 43 -7.75 -0.09 -12.89
CA LEU A 43 -8.14 -1.49 -12.95
C LEU A 43 -7.98 -2.19 -11.59
N SER A 44 -6.93 -1.86 -10.86
CA SER A 44 -6.71 -2.31 -9.47
C SER A 44 -7.84 -1.86 -8.55
N LEU A 45 -8.25 -0.58 -8.62
CA LEU A 45 -9.37 -0.05 -7.84
C LEU A 45 -10.70 -0.74 -8.18
N ALA A 46 -10.89 -1.12 -9.45
CA ALA A 46 -12.08 -1.85 -9.91
C ALA A 46 -12.15 -3.32 -9.44
N GLY A 47 -11.14 -3.85 -8.75
CA GLY A 47 -11.15 -5.22 -8.21
C GLY A 47 -10.19 -6.19 -8.90
N ALA A 48 -9.36 -5.71 -9.85
CA ALA A 48 -8.38 -6.55 -10.54
C ALA A 48 -7.07 -6.77 -9.76
N SER A 49 -6.96 -6.19 -8.57
CA SER A 49 -5.72 -6.21 -7.79
C SER A 49 -5.16 -7.63 -7.51
N PRO A 50 -5.99 -8.68 -7.24
CA PRO A 50 -5.47 -10.05 -7.13
C PRO A 50 -4.77 -10.56 -8.40
N GLY A 51 -5.36 -10.34 -9.58
CA GLY A 51 -4.81 -10.77 -10.86
C GLY A 51 -3.53 -10.02 -11.22
N ILE A 52 -3.49 -8.71 -10.95
CA ILE A 52 -2.28 -7.91 -11.13
C ILE A 52 -1.15 -8.39 -10.19
N LEU A 53 -1.45 -8.68 -8.93
CA LEU A 53 -0.47 -9.24 -7.98
C LEU A 53 0.05 -10.60 -8.41
N LEU A 54 -0.82 -11.48 -8.89
CA LEU A 54 -0.44 -12.78 -9.39
C LEU A 54 0.55 -12.65 -10.56
N ALA A 55 0.32 -11.70 -11.47
CA ALA A 55 1.24 -11.40 -12.56
C ALA A 55 2.60 -10.87 -12.06
N ILE A 56 2.61 -9.96 -11.07
CA ILE A 56 3.83 -9.43 -10.45
C ILE A 56 4.68 -10.57 -9.86
N VAL A 57 4.06 -11.47 -9.09
CA VAL A 57 4.76 -12.55 -8.39
C VAL A 57 5.35 -13.58 -9.36
N LEU A 58 4.62 -13.90 -10.44
CA LEU A 58 5.04 -14.91 -11.40
C LEU A 58 6.13 -14.39 -12.35
N PHE A 59 5.98 -13.17 -12.87
CA PHE A 59 6.79 -12.69 -14.00
C PHE A 59 7.74 -11.53 -13.65
N ASP A 60 7.45 -10.73 -12.62
CA ASP A 60 8.23 -9.54 -12.28
C ASP A 60 8.90 -9.62 -10.89
N LYS A 61 9.72 -10.67 -10.70
CA LYS A 61 10.44 -10.96 -9.45
C LYS A 61 11.47 -9.90 -9.05
N LYS A 62 11.93 -9.04 -9.98
CA LYS A 62 12.92 -7.99 -9.69
C LYS A 62 12.24 -6.62 -9.57
N ALA A 63 12.29 -6.03 -8.38
CA ALA A 63 11.76 -4.70 -8.11
C ALA A 63 12.56 -3.62 -8.84
N HIS A 64 12.03 -3.12 -9.96
CA HIS A 64 12.60 -1.99 -10.71
C HIS A 64 11.97 -0.68 -10.25
N LYS A 65 12.77 0.40 -10.15
CA LYS A 65 12.32 1.69 -9.60
C LYS A 65 11.09 2.29 -10.32
N GLY A 66 10.91 2.01 -11.61
CA GLY A 66 9.76 2.47 -12.40
C GLY A 66 8.45 1.84 -11.97
N THR A 67 8.44 0.52 -11.71
CA THR A 67 7.22 -0.23 -11.36
C THR A 67 6.90 -0.21 -9.85
N MET A 68 7.73 0.45 -9.02
CA MET A 68 7.52 0.48 -7.57
C MET A 68 6.23 1.19 -7.16
N MET A 69 5.83 2.25 -7.87
CA MET A 69 4.59 2.98 -7.55
C MET A 69 3.36 2.09 -7.74
N SER A 70 3.24 1.46 -8.91
CA SER A 70 2.12 0.58 -9.22
C SER A 70 2.10 -0.65 -8.30
N ARG A 71 3.26 -1.24 -7.97
CA ARG A 71 3.34 -2.33 -6.97
C ARG A 71 2.80 -1.92 -5.60
N VAL A 72 3.27 -0.79 -5.05
CA VAL A 72 2.81 -0.31 -3.73
C VAL A 72 1.31 -0.03 -3.74
N PHE A 73 0.83 0.61 -4.80
CA PHE A 73 -0.59 0.93 -4.94
C PHE A 73 -1.44 -0.35 -5.00
N VAL A 74 -1.08 -1.29 -5.87
CA VAL A 74 -1.82 -2.55 -6.05
C VAL A 74 -1.83 -3.37 -4.76
N ILE A 75 -0.69 -3.50 -4.07
CA ILE A 75 -0.63 -4.21 -2.78
C ILE A 75 -1.54 -3.53 -1.74
N SER A 76 -1.48 -2.20 -1.65
CA SER A 76 -2.30 -1.45 -0.68
C SER A 76 -3.80 -1.61 -0.97
N VAL A 77 -4.20 -1.50 -2.24
CA VAL A 77 -5.58 -1.70 -2.68
C VAL A 77 -6.04 -3.13 -2.46
N PHE A 78 -5.20 -4.13 -2.69
CA PHE A 78 -5.53 -5.53 -2.43
C PHE A 78 -5.80 -5.78 -0.95
N ILE A 79 -4.98 -5.25 -0.04
CA ILE A 79 -5.24 -5.34 1.40
C ILE A 79 -6.57 -4.68 1.75
N ILE A 80 -6.84 -3.48 1.23
CA ILE A 80 -8.13 -2.80 1.44
C ILE A 80 -9.29 -3.68 0.95
N GLN A 81 -9.17 -4.29 -0.23
CA GLN A 81 -10.21 -5.18 -0.78
C GLN A 81 -10.43 -6.42 0.10
N ILE A 82 -9.36 -7.02 0.65
CA ILE A 82 -9.49 -8.12 1.62
C ILE A 82 -10.25 -7.65 2.86
N ILE A 83 -9.87 -6.52 3.44
CA ILE A 83 -10.52 -5.99 4.65
C ILE A 83 -12.01 -5.72 4.39
N LEU A 84 -12.33 -5.06 3.27
CA LEU A 84 -13.73 -4.80 2.88
C LEU A 84 -14.51 -6.11 2.65
N PHE A 85 -13.89 -7.12 2.05
CA PHE A 85 -14.49 -8.43 1.87
C PHE A 85 -14.76 -9.13 3.21
N LEU A 86 -13.82 -9.06 4.16
CA LEU A 86 -13.99 -9.59 5.51
C LEU A 86 -15.11 -8.86 6.27
N MET A 87 -15.18 -7.53 6.15
CA MET A 87 -16.26 -6.72 6.72
C MET A 87 -17.62 -7.16 6.17
N TRP A 88 -17.74 -7.34 4.85
CA TRP A 88 -18.98 -7.80 4.21
C TRP A 88 -19.36 -9.22 4.64
N LYS A 89 -18.39 -10.12 4.84
CA LYS A 89 -18.65 -11.48 5.34
C LYS A 89 -19.19 -11.53 6.78
N GLY A 90 -19.27 -10.40 7.48
CA GLY A 90 -19.87 -10.32 8.82
C GLY A 90 -18.89 -10.67 9.94
N TYR A 91 -17.58 -10.59 9.70
CA TYR A 91 -16.56 -10.74 10.74
C TYR A 91 -16.42 -9.52 11.66
N MET A 92 -17.35 -8.56 11.57
CA MET A 92 -17.43 -7.36 12.40
C MET A 92 -18.32 -7.61 13.61
N ASN A 93 -18.04 -6.91 14.71
CA ASN A 93 -18.92 -6.84 15.87
C ASN A 93 -20.29 -6.26 15.50
N ASP A 94 -21.32 -6.70 16.24
CA ASP A 94 -22.71 -6.29 15.98
C ASP A 94 -22.93 -4.79 16.32
N GLU A 95 -22.05 -4.22 17.15
CA GLU A 95 -21.95 -2.79 17.42
C GLU A 95 -20.67 -2.21 16.79
N ILE A 96 -20.82 -1.49 15.68
CA ILE A 96 -19.70 -0.79 15.03
C ILE A 96 -19.47 0.53 15.76
N THR A 97 -18.30 0.69 16.35
CA THR A 97 -17.90 1.92 17.04
C THR A 97 -16.99 2.75 16.13
N LEU A 98 -17.44 3.96 15.78
CA LEU A 98 -16.64 4.92 15.00
C LEU A 98 -15.55 5.62 15.83
N ALA A 99 -15.61 5.52 17.16
CA ALA A 99 -14.59 6.06 18.05
C ALA A 99 -13.32 5.20 17.98
N LEU A 100 -12.43 5.53 17.05
CA LEU A 100 -11.12 4.87 16.92
C LEU A 100 -10.14 5.27 18.03
N TRP A 101 -10.27 6.50 18.52
CA TRP A 101 -9.31 7.10 19.46
C TRP A 101 -9.26 6.37 20.80
N GLU A 102 -10.42 6.13 21.42
CA GLU A 102 -10.53 5.47 22.72
C GLU A 102 -9.93 4.04 22.75
N PRO A 103 -10.35 3.11 21.87
CA PRO A 103 -9.82 1.75 21.86
C PRO A 103 -8.35 1.72 21.43
N PHE A 104 -7.94 2.60 20.50
CA PHE A 104 -6.53 2.72 20.13
C PHE A 104 -5.66 3.16 21.29
N LEU A 105 -6.10 4.16 22.07
CA LEU A 105 -5.36 4.66 23.23
C LEU A 105 -5.31 3.65 24.38
N LYS A 106 -6.37 2.84 24.51
CA LYS A 106 -6.45 1.77 25.51
C LYS A 106 -5.37 0.69 25.28
N HIS A 107 -5.01 0.41 24.03
CA HIS A 107 -4.01 -0.60 23.68
C HIS A 107 -2.58 -0.06 23.72
N ARG A 108 -2.01 0.03 24.94
CA ARG A 108 -0.65 0.54 25.19
C ARG A 108 0.45 -0.09 24.32
N ILE A 109 0.38 -1.39 24.06
CA ILE A 109 1.37 -2.10 23.24
C ILE A 109 1.36 -1.60 21.79
N LEU A 110 0.16 -1.42 21.22
CA LEU A 110 0.00 -0.90 19.85
C LEU A 110 0.53 0.54 19.76
N LEU A 111 0.23 1.39 20.74
CA LEU A 111 0.75 2.76 20.79
C LEU A 111 2.28 2.79 20.82
N ILE A 112 2.91 2.00 21.69
CA ILE A 112 4.37 1.93 21.81
C ILE A 112 4.98 1.45 20.49
N TYR A 113 4.41 0.39 19.89
CA TYR A 113 4.85 -0.10 18.60
C TYR A 113 4.76 0.97 17.51
N PHE A 114 3.60 1.64 17.37
CA PHE A 114 3.39 2.71 16.39
C PHE A 114 4.33 3.90 16.63
N GLY A 115 4.56 4.29 17.89
CA GLY A 115 5.50 5.36 18.22
C GLY A 115 6.93 5.03 17.81
N ILE A 116 7.41 3.83 18.17
CA ILE A 116 8.77 3.38 17.85
C ILE A 116 8.96 3.26 16.34
N ILE A 117 8.02 2.62 15.62
CA ILE A 117 8.21 2.39 14.18
C ILE A 117 8.18 3.69 13.38
N ASN A 118 7.33 4.66 13.77
CA ASN A 118 7.30 5.97 13.13
C ASN A 118 8.57 6.77 13.42
N PHE A 119 9.09 6.70 14.64
CA PHE A 119 10.37 7.33 15.00
C PHE A 119 11.55 6.75 14.21
N ILE A 120 11.66 5.42 14.16
CA ILE A 120 12.70 4.73 13.37
C ILE A 120 12.57 5.12 11.89
N THR A 121 11.35 5.10 11.34
CA THR A 121 11.13 5.44 9.93
C THR A 121 11.53 6.88 9.63
N PHE A 122 11.20 7.83 10.50
CA PHE A 122 11.62 9.22 10.36
C PHE A 122 13.15 9.35 10.31
N ILE A 123 13.86 8.70 11.24
CA ILE A 123 15.33 8.71 11.28
C ILE A 123 15.91 8.12 9.98
N VAL A 124 15.39 6.99 9.52
CA VAL A 124 15.90 6.36 8.28
C VAL A 124 15.71 7.26 7.06
N PHE A 125 14.59 7.98 6.97
CA PHE A 125 14.38 8.99 5.92
C PHE A 125 15.33 10.19 6.07
N ALA A 126 15.61 10.62 7.30
CA ALA A 126 16.57 11.69 7.57
C ALA A 126 18.01 11.30 7.19
N ILE A 127 18.44 10.08 7.55
CA ILE A 127 19.73 9.52 7.14
C ILE A 127 19.82 9.42 5.61
N ASP A 128 18.74 8.98 4.94
CA ASP A 128 18.72 8.98 3.48
C ASP A 128 18.92 10.41 2.95
N LYS A 129 18.36 11.47 3.56
CA LYS A 129 18.62 12.84 3.12
C LYS A 129 20.09 13.25 3.28
N VAL A 130 20.69 12.99 4.45
CA VAL A 130 22.11 13.31 4.71
C VAL A 130 23.01 12.59 3.71
N ASN A 131 22.76 11.29 3.46
CA ASN A 131 23.50 10.53 2.47
C ASN A 131 23.35 11.07 1.03
N ALA A 132 22.27 11.80 0.70
CA ALA A 132 22.17 12.52 -0.59
C ALA A 132 23.18 13.66 -0.67
N GLN A 133 23.19 14.46 0.39
CA GLN A 133 23.94 15.70 0.47
C GLN A 133 25.43 15.41 0.55
N GLU A 134 25.83 14.37 1.28
CA GLU A 134 27.23 13.94 1.43
C GLU A 134 27.70 12.98 0.33
N HIS A 135 26.92 12.76 -0.73
CA HIS A 135 27.22 11.83 -1.84
C HIS A 135 27.58 10.40 -1.39
N ARG A 136 27.06 9.97 -0.24
CA ARG A 136 27.21 8.60 0.27
C ARG A 136 26.20 7.66 -0.38
N SER A 137 26.39 6.36 -0.15
CA SER A 137 25.47 5.33 -0.64
C SER A 137 24.04 5.58 -0.11
N ARG A 138 23.09 5.66 -1.05
CA ARG A 138 21.66 5.92 -0.81
C ARG A 138 20.97 4.68 -0.22
N ILE A 139 19.95 4.89 0.61
CA ILE A 139 19.14 3.78 1.13
C ILE A 139 18.23 3.26 0.00
N LYS A 140 18.06 1.93 -0.06
CA LYS A 140 17.20 1.29 -1.06
C LYS A 140 15.75 1.76 -0.88
N ILE A 141 15.08 2.07 -1.99
CA ILE A 141 13.68 2.52 -2.01
C ILE A 141 12.75 1.47 -1.39
N VAL A 142 13.03 0.18 -1.62
CA VAL A 142 12.29 -0.95 -1.03
C VAL A 142 12.33 -0.90 0.50
N THR A 143 13.45 -0.52 1.10
CA THR A 143 13.58 -0.40 2.56
C THR A 143 12.75 0.75 3.11
N LEU A 144 12.79 1.92 2.46
CA LEU A 144 12.01 3.09 2.87
C LEU A 144 10.50 2.85 2.77
N LEU A 145 10.05 2.27 1.65
CA LEU A 145 8.64 1.91 1.46
C LEU A 145 8.22 0.77 2.39
N GLY A 146 9.08 -0.22 2.61
CA GLY A 146 8.83 -1.32 3.54
C GLY A 146 8.62 -0.86 4.98
N LEU A 147 9.48 0.03 5.49
CA LEU A 147 9.30 0.65 6.81
C LEU A 147 7.98 1.43 6.92
N SER A 148 7.64 2.17 5.87
CA SER A 148 6.37 2.88 5.79
C SER A 148 5.18 1.92 5.82
N PHE A 149 5.30 0.77 5.16
CA PHE A 149 4.26 -0.25 5.04
C PHE A 149 3.96 -0.98 6.35
N ILE A 150 4.97 -1.28 7.17
CA ILE A 150 4.81 -2.01 8.45
C ILE A 150 4.24 -1.16 9.60
N GLY A 151 4.03 0.15 9.38
CA GLY A 151 3.43 1.06 10.37
C GLY A 151 4.08 2.44 10.45
N GLY A 152 5.17 2.66 9.71
CA GLY A 152 5.95 3.90 9.74
C GLY A 152 5.46 5.03 8.83
N SER A 153 4.23 4.94 8.29
CA SER A 153 3.76 5.86 7.25
C SER A 153 3.67 7.32 7.71
N ILE A 154 3.33 7.57 8.98
CA ILE A 154 3.27 8.90 9.59
C ILE A 154 4.68 9.50 9.68
N GLY A 155 5.66 8.73 10.19
CA GLY A 155 7.05 9.14 10.27
C GLY A 155 7.68 9.40 8.91
N ALA A 156 7.31 8.61 7.90
CA ALA A 156 7.71 8.83 6.51
C ALA A 156 7.11 10.14 5.95
N LEU A 157 5.81 10.40 6.15
CA LEU A 157 5.19 11.67 5.71
C LEU A 157 5.81 12.88 6.39
N LEU A 158 6.02 12.82 7.72
CA LEU A 158 6.68 13.88 8.47
C LEU A 158 8.08 14.15 7.95
N ALA A 159 8.85 13.10 7.66
CA ALA A 159 10.18 13.26 7.08
C ALA A 159 10.13 13.88 5.68
N ILE A 160 9.19 13.48 4.82
CA ILE A 160 9.03 14.07 3.47
C ILE A 160 8.69 15.56 3.57
N TYR A 161 7.75 15.93 4.45
CA TYR A 161 7.28 17.31 4.58
C TYR A 161 8.32 18.21 5.24
N LEU A 162 8.86 17.81 6.41
CA LEU A 162 9.83 18.62 7.15
C LEU A 162 11.17 18.72 6.41
N LEU A 163 11.63 17.62 5.83
CA LEU A 163 12.93 17.59 5.18
C LEU A 163 12.87 18.00 3.71
N HIS A 164 11.68 18.27 3.14
CA HIS A 164 11.47 18.58 1.72
C HIS A 164 12.20 17.58 0.79
N HIS A 165 12.33 16.33 1.23
CA HIS A 165 13.13 15.30 0.57
C HIS A 165 12.23 14.45 -0.32
N LYS A 166 12.61 14.29 -1.59
CA LYS A 166 11.90 13.45 -2.58
C LYS A 166 10.41 13.77 -2.81
N THR A 167 10.03 15.04 -2.81
CA THR A 167 8.66 15.52 -3.14
C THR A 167 8.26 15.33 -4.61
N LYS A 168 9.23 15.11 -5.52
CA LYS A 168 9.00 14.96 -6.97
C LYS A 168 8.92 13.50 -7.47
N LYS A 169 8.83 12.52 -6.57
CA LYS A 169 8.78 11.10 -6.96
C LYS A 169 7.43 10.51 -6.59
N ASP A 170 6.66 10.11 -7.60
CA ASP A 170 5.27 9.64 -7.47
C ASP A 170 5.10 8.48 -6.47
N TYR A 171 6.08 7.57 -6.37
CA TYR A 171 6.04 6.48 -5.39
C TYR A 171 6.16 6.94 -3.93
N PHE A 172 6.68 8.15 -3.66
CA PHE A 172 6.67 8.73 -2.31
C PHE A 172 5.46 9.66 -2.13
N THR A 173 5.14 10.50 -3.13
CA THR A 173 4.04 11.46 -3.05
C THR A 173 2.66 10.80 -3.04
N VAL A 174 2.47 9.72 -3.80
CA VAL A 174 1.19 8.97 -3.85
C VAL A 174 1.28 7.67 -3.06
N GLY A 175 2.43 7.00 -3.10
CA GLY A 175 2.62 5.71 -2.42
C GLY A 175 2.54 5.79 -0.89
N ILE A 176 3.07 6.84 -0.26
CA ILE A 176 2.99 6.96 1.21
C ILE A 176 1.54 7.28 1.67
N PRO A 177 0.81 8.23 1.06
CA PRO A 177 -0.59 8.46 1.42
C PRO A 177 -1.50 7.23 1.25
N ILE A 178 -1.36 6.45 0.17
CA ILE A 178 -2.19 5.24 0.00
C ILE A 178 -1.88 4.17 1.05
N ILE A 179 -0.60 4.02 1.44
CA ILE A 179 -0.20 3.13 2.55
C ILE A 179 -0.86 3.60 3.85
N MET A 180 -0.86 4.91 4.12
CA MET A 180 -1.49 5.47 5.32
C MET A 180 -2.99 5.20 5.34
N ILE A 181 -3.70 5.43 4.22
CA ILE A 181 -5.14 5.12 4.12
C ILE A 181 -5.40 3.64 4.37
N MET A 182 -4.60 2.76 3.77
CA MET A 182 -4.69 1.32 3.99
C MET A 182 -4.49 0.97 5.47
N GLN A 183 -3.50 1.55 6.16
CA GLN A 183 -3.25 1.32 7.58
C GLN A 183 -4.42 1.78 8.47
N VAL A 184 -5.05 2.92 8.16
CA VAL A 184 -6.23 3.40 8.90
C VAL A 184 -7.40 2.42 8.75
N ILE A 185 -7.64 1.91 7.54
CA ILE A 185 -8.71 0.93 7.27
C ILE A 185 -8.43 -0.39 8.01
N VAL A 186 -7.18 -0.86 7.98
CA VAL A 186 -6.76 -2.07 8.71
C VAL A 186 -6.94 -1.89 10.21
N LEU A 187 -6.50 -0.75 10.77
CA LEU A 187 -6.65 -0.44 12.18
C LEU A 187 -8.13 -0.37 12.58
N PHE A 188 -8.96 0.29 11.77
CA PHE A 188 -10.40 0.36 11.98
C PHE A 188 -11.03 -1.03 12.04
N TYR A 189 -10.67 -1.91 11.10
CA TYR A 189 -11.13 -3.29 11.10
C TYR A 189 -10.67 -4.05 12.34
N LEU A 190 -9.38 -3.98 12.70
CA LEU A 190 -8.84 -4.72 13.85
C LEU A 190 -9.51 -4.33 15.17
N LEU A 191 -9.82 -3.05 15.36
CA LEU A 191 -10.48 -2.56 16.59
C LEU A 191 -11.97 -2.94 16.67
N ASN A 192 -12.61 -3.22 15.54
CA ASN A 192 -14.04 -3.57 15.46
C ASN A 192 -14.29 -5.04 15.11
N ALA A 193 -13.24 -5.82 14.86
CA ALA A 193 -13.35 -7.24 14.54
C ALA A 193 -13.71 -8.05 15.78
N LYS A 194 -14.54 -9.08 15.59
CA LYS A 194 -15.00 -10.03 16.63
C LYS A 194 -13.87 -10.76 17.38
N PHE A 195 -12.63 -10.65 16.90
CA PHE A 195 -11.48 -11.39 17.43
C PHE A 195 -10.68 -10.63 18.50
N PHE A 196 -10.86 -9.32 18.64
CA PHE A 196 -9.98 -8.45 19.43
C PHE A 196 -10.60 -7.88 20.73
N LEU A 197 -11.84 -8.28 21.05
CA LEU A 197 -12.57 -7.98 22.29
C LEU A 197 -13.03 -9.29 22.93
#